data_AF-A0A662G161-F1
#
_entry.id   AF-A0A662G161-F1
#
_cell.length_a   1.000
_cell.length_b   1.000
_cell.length_c   1.000
_cell.angle_alpha   90.00
_cell.angle_beta   90.00
_cell.angle_gamma   90.00
#
_symmetry.space_group_name_H-M   'P 1'
#
loop_
_entity.id
_entity.type
_entity.pdbx_description
1 polymer ?
#
loop_
_entity_poly.entity_id
_entity_poly.type
_entity_poly.pdbx_seq_one_letter_code
_entity_poly.pdbx_strand_id
1 'polypeptide(L)'
;NEYDMVLYGIDESYYTAGLGTKFLGAITSEKILRKCLPYYVPGMDQPGDWSARQDLLLTGIEYEPGDVRVHLKNSKRIAKRLLEIHTKENVLEDWQKKAIINCIRMLDCKLNELY
;
A
#
# COMPACT_ATOMS: atom_id res chain seq x y z
N ASN A 1 8.31 5.73 -9.81
CA ASN A 1 9.49 5.50 -8.94
C ASN A 1 10.01 4.12 -9.27
N GLU A 2 11.26 3.99 -9.70
CA GLU A 2 11.86 2.76 -10.25
C GLU A 2 11.99 1.60 -9.23
N TYR A 3 11.31 1.72 -8.09
CA TYR A 3 11.43 0.84 -6.91
C TYR A 3 10.07 0.33 -6.40
N ASP A 4 8.94 0.88 -6.86
CA ASP A 4 7.62 0.45 -6.38
C ASP A 4 7.20 -0.86 -7.05
N MET A 5 7.03 -1.92 -6.25
CA MET A 5 6.46 -3.20 -6.70
C MET A 5 4.92 -3.17 -6.63
N VAL A 6 4.34 -2.13 -7.22
CA VAL A 6 2.89 -1.96 -7.34
C VAL A 6 2.37 -2.91 -8.43
N LEU A 7 1.42 -3.78 -8.05
CA LEU A 7 0.76 -4.68 -9.01
C LEU A 7 -0.13 -3.90 -9.98
N TYR A 8 -0.95 -2.99 -9.44
CA TYR A 8 -1.72 -2.00 -10.21
C TYR A 8 -2.25 -0.91 -9.29
N GLY A 9 -2.63 0.23 -9.84
CA GLY A 9 -3.42 1.25 -9.14
C GLY A 9 -2.80 2.64 -9.22
N ILE A 10 -3.21 3.53 -8.33
CA ILE A 10 -2.88 4.95 -8.42
C ILE A 10 -1.46 5.19 -7.89
N ASP A 11 -0.69 6.01 -8.59
CA ASP A 11 0.57 6.56 -8.08
C ASP A 11 0.27 7.65 -7.04
N GLU A 12 0.24 7.27 -5.76
CA GLU A 12 -0.05 8.21 -4.66
C GLU A 12 0.98 9.33 -4.59
N SER A 13 2.25 9.02 -4.87
CA SER A 13 3.34 10.01 -4.83
C SER A 13 3.18 11.05 -5.93
N TYR A 14 2.85 10.62 -7.15
CA TYR A 14 2.59 11.50 -8.28
C TYR A 14 1.36 12.39 -8.05
N TYR A 15 0.29 11.84 -7.46
CA TYR A 15 -0.89 12.61 -7.09
C TYR A 15 -0.58 13.64 -6.00
N THR A 16 0.11 13.22 -4.93
CA THR A 16 0.48 14.09 -3.81
C THR A 16 1.45 15.20 -4.23
N ALA A 17 2.26 14.97 -5.27
CA ALA A 17 3.10 16.00 -5.89
C ALA A 17 2.32 17.05 -6.71
N GLY A 18 1.00 16.91 -6.84
CA GLY A 18 0.15 17.84 -7.59
C GLY A 18 0.22 17.66 -9.10
N LEU A 19 0.75 16.53 -9.58
CA LEU A 19 0.94 16.24 -11.00
C LEU A 19 -0.29 15.59 -11.66
N GLY A 20 -1.38 15.46 -10.90
CA GLY A 20 -2.63 14.83 -11.32
C GLY A 20 -2.67 13.32 -11.07
N THR A 21 -3.58 12.63 -11.75
CA THR A 21 -3.77 11.18 -11.58
C THR A 21 -2.92 10.40 -12.56
N LYS A 22 -2.10 9.50 -12.04
CA LYS A 22 -1.30 8.54 -12.82
C LYS A 22 -1.51 7.14 -12.26
N PHE A 23 -1.44 6.14 -13.14
CA PHE A 23 -1.53 4.75 -12.76
C PHE A 23 -0.18 4.04 -12.88
N LEU A 24 0.08 3.16 -11.92
CA LEU A 24 1.17 2.19 -11.90
C LEU A 24 0.62 0.81 -12.21
N GLY A 25 1.48 -0.06 -12.72
CA GLY A 25 1.15 -1.46 -12.95
C GLY A 25 2.37 -2.30 -13.28
N ALA A 26 2.30 -3.58 -12.93
CA ALA A 26 3.33 -4.57 -13.21
C ALA A 26 2.84 -5.62 -14.21
N ILE A 27 3.77 -6.23 -14.93
CA ILE A 27 3.49 -7.43 -15.73
C ILE A 27 3.46 -8.62 -14.78
N THR A 28 2.33 -9.33 -14.73
CA THR A 28 2.17 -10.54 -13.92
C THR A 28 1.38 -11.60 -14.68
N SER A 29 1.45 -12.85 -14.22
CA SER A 29 0.58 -13.90 -14.73
C SER A 29 -0.86 -13.71 -14.23
N GLU A 30 -1.83 -14.08 -15.07
CA GLU A 30 -3.26 -14.05 -14.70
C GLU A 30 -3.55 -14.79 -13.39
N LYS A 31 -2.90 -15.94 -13.19
CA LYS A 31 -3.02 -16.74 -11.97
C LYS A 31 -2.65 -15.95 -10.71
N ILE A 32 -1.56 -15.19 -10.76
CA ILE A 32 -1.12 -14.38 -9.62
C ILE A 32 -2.03 -13.18 -9.44
N LEU A 33 -2.41 -12.50 -10.52
CA LEU A 33 -3.37 -11.40 -10.46
C LEU A 33 -4.66 -11.84 -9.76
N ARG A 34 -5.27 -12.94 -10.22
CA ARG A 34 -6.51 -13.49 -9.62
C ARG A 34 -6.38 -13.80 -8.14
N LYS A 35 -5.22 -14.27 -7.70
CA LYS A 35 -4.96 -14.52 -6.28
C LYS A 35 -4.88 -13.22 -5.49
N CYS A 36 -4.29 -12.18 -6.05
CA CYS A 36 -4.11 -10.89 -5.37
C CYS A 36 -5.38 -10.03 -5.34
N LEU A 37 -6.21 -10.07 -6.37
CA LEU A 37 -7.42 -9.23 -6.51
C LEU A 37 -8.28 -9.11 -5.24
N PRO A 38 -8.57 -10.17 -4.47
CA PRO A 38 -9.47 -10.09 -3.31
C PRO A 38 -8.94 -9.24 -2.15
N TYR A 39 -7.62 -9.06 -2.02
CA TYR A 39 -6.99 -8.41 -0.86
C TYR A 39 -6.04 -7.28 -1.22
N TYR A 40 -5.65 -7.16 -2.48
CA TYR A 40 -4.68 -6.15 -2.88
C TYR A 40 -5.28 -4.75 -2.87
N VAL A 41 -4.52 -3.82 -2.26
CA VAL A 41 -4.85 -2.39 -2.28
C VAL A 41 -4.23 -1.74 -3.52
N PRO A 42 -5.04 -1.22 -4.47
CA PRO A 42 -4.52 -0.65 -5.70
C PRO A 42 -3.67 0.60 -5.43
N GLY A 43 -2.42 0.59 -5.87
CA GLY A 43 -1.47 1.69 -5.66
C GLY A 43 -0.63 1.53 -4.39
N MET A 44 -0.86 0.49 -3.59
CA MET A 44 0.08 0.10 -2.55
C MET A 44 1.11 -0.89 -3.09
N ASP A 45 2.32 -0.80 -2.54
CA ASP A 45 3.39 -1.71 -2.83
C ASP A 45 3.10 -3.13 -2.31
N GLN A 46 3.32 -4.15 -3.16
CA GLN A 46 3.11 -5.57 -2.81
C GLN A 46 4.18 -6.04 -1.83
N PRO A 47 3.80 -6.93 -0.88
CA PRO A 47 4.04 -6.67 0.54
C PRO A 47 5.16 -5.64 0.75
N GLY A 48 4.76 -4.37 0.68
CA GLY A 48 5.65 -3.21 0.81
C GLY A 48 6.66 -3.46 1.91
N ASP A 49 7.89 -3.54 1.44
CA ASP A 49 9.11 -3.71 2.20
C ASP A 49 9.04 -4.86 3.23
N TRP A 50 9.25 -6.11 2.78
CA TRP A 50 9.46 -7.25 3.68
C TRP A 50 10.56 -6.96 4.72
N SER A 51 11.52 -6.12 4.36
CA SER A 51 12.57 -5.68 5.28
C SER A 51 11.98 -4.83 6.41
N ALA A 52 11.08 -3.88 6.12
CA ALA A 52 10.32 -3.08 7.09
C ALA A 52 9.44 -3.89 8.07
N ARG A 53 9.38 -5.21 7.97
CA ARG A 53 8.67 -6.06 8.93
C ARG A 53 9.61 -6.77 9.91
N GLN A 54 10.91 -6.57 9.72
CA GLN A 54 11.94 -7.11 10.59
C GLN A 54 12.18 -6.15 11.76
N ASP A 55 12.57 -6.70 12.90
CA ASP A 55 13.00 -5.90 14.07
C ASP A 55 14.35 -5.22 13.85
N LEU A 56 15.05 -5.54 12.75
CA LEU A 56 16.33 -4.97 12.35
C LEU A 56 16.33 -4.67 10.84
N LEU A 57 16.55 -3.41 10.47
CA LEU A 57 16.56 -2.90 9.10
C LEU A 57 17.97 -2.53 8.68
N LEU A 58 18.43 -3.00 7.52
CA LEU A 58 19.70 -2.57 6.96
C LEU A 58 19.49 -1.30 6.11
N THR A 59 19.99 -0.15 6.57
CA THR A 59 19.83 1.15 5.87
C THR A 59 20.84 1.39 4.75
N GLY A 60 21.64 0.37 4.42
CA GLY A 60 22.73 0.41 3.44
C GLY A 60 24.09 0.77 4.04
N ILE A 61 24.13 1.23 5.29
CA ILE A 61 25.37 1.53 6.05
C ILE A 61 25.38 0.77 7.37
N GLU A 62 24.26 0.72 8.08
CA GLU A 62 24.14 0.07 9.39
C GLU A 62 22.78 -0.59 9.59
N TYR A 63 22.67 -1.36 10.67
CA TYR A 63 21.41 -1.95 11.11
C TYR A 63 20.71 -1.03 12.11
N GLU A 64 19.46 -0.67 11.83
CA GLU A 64 18.60 0.11 12.70
C GLU A 64 17.45 -0.73 13.24
N PRO A 65 16.95 -0.49 14.46
CA PRO A 65 15.74 -1.16 14.95
C PRO A 65 14.54 -0.86 14.06
N GLY A 66 13.86 -1.90 13.58
CA GLY A 66 12.60 -1.76 12.87
C GLY A 66 11.46 -1.41 13.83
N ASP A 67 10.50 -0.62 13.37
CA ASP A 67 9.30 -0.28 14.15
C ASP A 67 8.05 -0.70 13.37
N VAL A 68 7.62 -1.94 13.64
CA VAL A 68 6.41 -2.53 13.04
C VAL A 68 5.18 -1.63 13.22
N ARG A 69 5.09 -0.90 14.34
CA ARG A 69 3.96 -0.01 14.61
C ARG A 69 4.01 1.22 13.70
N VAL A 70 5.18 1.80 13.47
CA VAL A 70 5.38 2.87 12.48
C VAL A 70 5.03 2.36 11.09
N HIS A 71 5.45 1.15 10.71
CA HIS A 71 5.13 0.57 9.41
C HIS A 71 3.64 0.32 9.22
N LEU A 72 2.93 -0.18 10.24
CA LEU A 72 1.47 -0.34 10.20
C LEU A 72 0.75 1.02 10.11
N LYS A 73 1.22 2.03 10.86
CA LYS A 73 0.68 3.41 10.77
C LYS A 73 0.88 4.01 9.38
N ASN A 74 2.06 3.84 8.79
CA ASN A 74 2.37 4.32 7.45
C ASN A 74 1.52 3.61 6.38
N SER A 75 1.40 2.29 6.46
CA SER A 75 0.53 1.49 5.58
C SER A 75 -0.92 1.98 5.64
N LYS A 76 -1.44 2.22 6.86
CA LYS A 76 -2.81 2.73 7.06
C LYS A 76 -2.98 4.13 6.48
N ARG A 77 -1.98 5.01 6.65
CA ARG A 77 -1.98 6.36 6.08
C ARG A 77 -2.08 6.33 4.55
N ILE A 78 -1.29 5.47 3.89
CA ILE A 78 -1.33 5.32 2.42
C ILE A 78 -2.68 4.78 1.96
N ALA A 79 -3.21 3.73 2.61
CA ALA A 79 -4.51 3.16 2.27
C ALA A 79 -5.64 4.21 2.38
N LYS A 80 -5.62 5.05 3.42
CA LYS A 80 -6.58 6.16 3.57
C LYS A 80 -6.45 7.19 2.45
N ARG A 81 -5.23 7.59 2.10
CA ARG A 81 -4.97 8.53 1.00
C ARG A 81 -5.48 8.01 -0.33
N LEU A 82 -5.25 6.74 -0.65
CA LEU A 82 -5.77 6.13 -1.88
C LEU A 82 -7.31 6.15 -1.92
N LEU A 83 -7.98 5.93 -0.78
CA LEU A 83 -9.43 6.06 -0.68
C LEU A 83 -9.92 7.51 -0.88
N GLU A 84 -9.19 8.49 -0.35
CA GLU A 84 -9.49 9.91 -0.52
C GLU A 84 -9.32 10.35 -1.98
N ILE A 85 -8.23 9.93 -2.64
CA ILE A 85 -7.99 10.19 -4.06
C ILE A 85 -9.13 9.60 -4.88
N HIS A 86 -9.49 8.34 -4.60
CA HIS A 86 -10.61 7.71 -5.26
C HIS A 86 -11.93 8.50 -5.07
N THR A 87 -12.21 8.97 -3.85
CA THR A 87 -13.43 9.75 -3.55
C THR A 87 -13.49 11.04 -4.37
N LYS A 88 -12.34 11.65 -4.69
CA LYS A 88 -12.27 12.89 -5.49
C LYS A 88 -12.32 12.64 -6.99
N GLU A 89 -11.59 11.62 -7.46
CA GLU A 89 -11.34 11.39 -8.89
C GLU A 89 -12.24 10.30 -9.49
N ASN A 90 -12.94 9.52 -8.66
CA ASN A 90 -13.77 8.38 -9.04
C ASN A 90 -13.07 7.33 -9.92
N VAL A 91 -11.84 6.96 -9.54
CA VAL A 91 -10.91 6.14 -10.37
C VAL A 91 -10.83 4.65 -10.02
N LEU A 92 -11.61 4.19 -9.03
CA LEU A 92 -11.59 2.80 -8.56
C LEU A 92 -12.99 2.20 -8.62
N GLU A 93 -13.04 0.92 -8.93
CA GLU A 93 -14.24 0.09 -8.87
C GLU A 93 -14.66 -0.19 -7.42
N ASP A 94 -15.94 -0.50 -7.21
CA ASP A 94 -16.46 -0.76 -5.85
C ASP A 94 -15.75 -1.92 -5.14
N TRP A 95 -15.31 -2.94 -5.87
CA TRP A 95 -14.56 -4.05 -5.29
C TRP A 95 -13.15 -3.62 -4.83
N GLN A 96 -12.52 -2.67 -5.53
CA GLN A 96 -11.24 -2.09 -5.14
C GLN A 96 -11.38 -1.23 -3.89
N LYS A 97 -12.46 -0.44 -3.78
CA LYS A 97 -12.79 0.31 -2.57
C LYS A 97 -12.96 -0.62 -1.37
N LYS A 98 -13.68 -1.74 -1.55
CA LYS A 98 -13.86 -2.76 -0.51
C LYS A 98 -12.52 -3.34 -0.04
N ALA A 99 -11.59 -3.61 -0.95
CA ALA A 99 -10.25 -4.09 -0.60
C ALA A 99 -9.49 -3.07 0.27
N ILE A 100 -9.54 -1.78 -0.07
CA ILE A 100 -8.94 -0.69 0.73
C ILE A 100 -9.56 -0.61 2.12
N ILE A 101 -10.90 -0.59 2.21
CA ILE A 101 -11.63 -0.50 3.48
C ILE A 101 -11.30 -1.68 4.39
N ASN A 102 -11.27 -2.90 3.84
CA ASN A 102 -10.89 -4.09 4.58
C ASN A 102 -9.45 -4.02 5.10
N CYS A 103 -8.51 -3.52 4.28
CA CYS A 103 -7.13 -3.31 4.68
C CYS A 103 -7.02 -2.32 5.86
N ILE A 104 -7.70 -1.17 5.77
CA ILE A 104 -7.72 -0.17 6.86
C ILE A 104 -8.24 -0.80 8.15
N ARG A 105 -9.35 -1.55 8.08
CA ARG A 105 -9.92 -2.25 9.25
C ARG A 105 -8.94 -3.26 9.86
N MET A 106 -8.25 -4.05 9.04
CA MET A 106 -7.25 -5.01 9.52
C MET A 106 -6.07 -4.31 10.19
N LEU A 107 -5.58 -3.20 9.61
CA LEU A 107 -4.51 -2.39 10.19
C LEU A 107 -4.93 -1.76 11.52
N ASP A 108 -6.20 -1.34 11.64
CA ASP A 108 -6.76 -0.85 12.91
C ASP A 108 -6.77 -1.91 14.00
N CYS A 109 -7.26 -3.12 13.69
CA CYS A 109 -7.22 -4.24 14.63
C CYS A 109 -5.77 -4.53 15.07
N LYS A 110 -4.82 -4.61 14.12
CA LYS A 110 -3.42 -4.90 14.43
C LYS A 110 -2.72 -3.80 15.21
N LEU A 111 -3.01 -2.54 14.92
CA LEU A 111 -2.46 -1.44 15.70
C LEU A 111 -2.96 -1.49 17.14
N ASN A 112 -4.24 -1.82 17.37
CA ASN A 112 -4.82 -1.92 18.71
C ASN A 112 -4.26 -3.10 19.52
N GLU A 113 -3.90 -4.22 18.88
CA GLU A 113 -3.23 -5.36 19.56
C GLU A 113 -1.82 -5.00 20.09
N LEU A 114 -1.20 -3.94 19.57
CA LEU A 114 0.13 -3.46 19.96
C LEU A 114 0.10 -2.36 21.03
N TYR A 115 -1.08 -2.03 21.58
CA TYR A 115 -1.27 -1.14 22.74
C TYR A 115 -1.64 -1.96 23.98
#